data_AF-G7EI95-F1
#
_entry.id   AF-G7EI95-F1
#
_cell.length_a   1.000
_cell.length_b   1.000
_cell.length_c   1.000
_cell.angle_alpha   90.00
_cell.angle_beta   90.00
_cell.angle_gamma   90.00
#
_symmetry.space_group_name_H-M   'P 1'
#
loop_
_entity.id
_entity.type
_entity.pdbx_description
1 polymer ?
#
loop_
_entity_poly.entity_id
_entity_poly.type
_entity_poly.pdbx_seq_one_letter_code
_entity_poly.pdbx_strand_id
1 'polypeptide(L)'
;MHEYSDNTERKLIVRLFSSVGFTATFVMACIALINSDYLLSAVLFSSSSVYVLALSLHKSVEKSTSIILYNLYVLMFYLVVTGGVEGTGPIWVFIVSPVTYSIRGLKRGTYDITLFLLFIMFGFYCAEFFNIHHYNPTEFPSRIILTFIIVAMLGGFYEYSREKYNDKIIALSQKNELLATIDPLTSLPNRRYTMGKLEEFKYSLSREQTPFILILCDVDNFKK
;
A
#
# COMPACT_ATOMS: atom_id res chain seq x y z
N MET A 1 17.24 -7.64 8.41
CA MET A 1 16.81 -6.23 8.26
C MET A 1 15.65 -6.05 7.28
N HIS A 2 15.58 -6.78 6.15
CA HIS A 2 14.49 -6.66 5.17
C HIS A 2 13.07 -6.95 5.71
N GLU A 3 12.89 -7.96 6.55
CA GLU A 3 11.57 -8.36 7.06
C GLU A 3 10.95 -7.33 8.04
N TYR A 4 11.79 -6.53 8.72
CA TYR A 4 11.35 -5.51 9.68
C TYR A 4 10.94 -4.19 8.99
N SER A 5 11.55 -3.87 7.84
CA SER A 5 11.21 -2.70 7.01
C SER A 5 9.84 -2.85 6.35
N ASP A 6 9.56 -4.02 5.75
CA ASP A 6 8.28 -4.31 5.08
C ASP A 6 7.09 -4.21 6.04
N ASN A 7 7.25 -4.66 7.29
CA ASN A 7 6.20 -4.60 8.29
C ASN A 7 5.91 -3.16 8.77
N THR A 8 6.91 -2.28 8.76
CA THR A 8 6.74 -0.87 9.15
C THR A 8 6.07 -0.07 8.04
N GLU A 9 6.50 -0.27 6.79
CA GLU A 9 5.88 0.35 5.61
C GLU A 9 4.42 -0.09 5.44
N ARG A 10 4.13 -1.39 5.58
CA ARG A 10 2.75 -1.90 5.51
C ARG A 10 1.85 -1.32 6.60
N LYS A 11 2.36 -1.13 7.83
CA LYS A 11 1.62 -0.46 8.91
C LYS A 11 1.33 1.01 8.58
N LEU A 12 2.28 1.71 7.95
CA LEU A 12 2.08 3.08 7.51
C LEU A 12 0.99 3.16 6.43
N ILE A 13 1.04 2.26 5.44
CA ILE A 13 0.05 2.14 4.37
C ILE A 13 -1.36 1.94 4.95
N VAL A 14 -1.52 1.00 5.88
CA VAL A 14 -2.80 0.75 6.56
C VAL A 14 -3.30 1.99 7.30
N ARG A 15 -2.43 2.65 8.08
CA ARG A 15 -2.82 3.86 8.83
C ARG A 15 -3.25 4.99 7.91
N LEU A 16 -2.52 5.20 6.82
CA LEU A 16 -2.82 6.24 5.85
C LEU A 16 -4.16 5.97 5.17
N PHE A 17 -4.35 4.78 4.59
CA PHE A 17 -5.60 4.47 3.88
C PHE A 17 -6.82 4.44 4.81
N SER A 18 -6.71 3.90 6.03
CA SER A 18 -7.83 3.96 6.97
C SER A 18 -8.13 5.38 7.44
N SER A 19 -7.12 6.23 7.66
CA SER A 19 -7.32 7.64 8.06
C SER A 19 -8.02 8.43 6.95
N VAL A 20 -7.55 8.27 5.69
CA VAL A 20 -8.15 8.90 4.53
C VAL A 20 -9.58 8.39 4.30
N GLY A 21 -9.79 7.07 4.36
CA GLY A 21 -11.11 6.45 4.23
C GLY A 21 -12.08 6.90 5.31
N PHE A 22 -11.64 6.94 6.57
CA PHE A 22 -12.42 7.47 7.69
C PHE A 22 -12.81 8.92 7.45
N THR A 23 -11.84 9.78 7.13
CA THR A 23 -12.08 11.22 6.95
C THR A 23 -13.05 11.48 5.80
N ALA A 24 -12.83 10.83 4.65
CA ALA A 24 -13.69 10.98 3.48
C ALA A 24 -15.13 10.51 3.75
N THR A 25 -15.30 9.31 4.31
CA THR A 25 -16.65 8.77 4.60
C THR A 25 -17.35 9.52 5.71
N PHE A 26 -16.64 9.99 6.74
CA PHE A 26 -17.20 10.80 7.82
C PHE A 26 -17.71 12.15 7.31
N VAL A 27 -16.89 12.86 6.52
CA VAL A 27 -17.30 14.14 5.91
C VAL A 27 -18.51 13.95 5.00
N MET A 28 -18.50 12.92 4.14
CA MET A 28 -19.66 12.61 3.29
C MET A 28 -20.89 12.21 4.10
N ALA A 29 -20.74 11.50 5.22
CA ALA A 29 -21.86 11.14 6.09
C ALA A 29 -22.52 12.38 6.70
N CYS A 30 -21.73 13.36 7.13
CA CYS A 30 -22.22 14.64 7.63
C CYS A 30 -22.95 15.44 6.54
N ILE A 31 -22.40 15.48 5.32
CA ILE A 31 -23.05 16.15 4.18
C ILE A 31 -24.39 15.47 3.86
N ALA A 32 -24.44 14.14 3.80
CA ALA A 32 -25.67 13.39 3.57
C ALA A 32 -26.72 13.66 4.67
N LEU A 33 -26.29 13.81 5.93
CA LEU A 33 -27.16 14.16 7.04
C LEU A 33 -27.77 15.57 6.89
N ILE A 34 -26.95 16.55 6.49
CA ILE A 34 -27.42 17.92 6.21
C ILE A 34 -28.44 17.93 5.06
N ASN A 35 -28.20 17.11 4.04
CA ASN A 35 -29.10 16.96 2.89
C ASN A 35 -30.34 16.08 3.18
N SER A 36 -30.56 15.68 4.45
CA SER A 36 -31.68 14.83 4.88
C SER A 36 -31.73 13.43 4.25
N ASP A 37 -30.62 12.93 3.69
CA ASP A 37 -30.49 11.55 3.22
C ASP A 37 -29.99 10.65 4.35
N TYR A 38 -30.92 10.26 5.21
CA TYR A 38 -30.62 9.49 6.42
C TYR A 38 -30.08 8.08 6.12
N LEU A 39 -30.54 7.44 5.03
CA LEU A 39 -30.09 6.10 4.65
C LEU A 39 -28.62 6.13 4.23
N LEU A 40 -28.28 7.04 3.31
CA LEU A 40 -26.91 7.21 2.84
C LEU A 40 -25.98 7.61 3.99
N SER A 41 -26.42 8.53 4.85
CA SER A 41 -25.66 8.95 6.03
C SER A 41 -25.37 7.77 6.97
N ALA A 42 -26.36 6.93 7.27
CA ALA A 42 -26.18 5.77 8.13
C ALA A 42 -25.18 4.76 7.56
N VAL A 43 -25.25 4.48 6.25
CA VAL A 43 -24.31 3.59 5.55
C VAL A 43 -22.88 4.16 5.62
N LEU A 44 -22.71 5.46 5.37
CA LEU A 44 -21.40 6.12 5.43
C LEU A 44 -20.82 6.16 6.84
N PHE A 45 -21.63 6.41 7.88
CA PHE A 45 -21.18 6.31 9.27
C PHE A 45 -20.79 4.88 9.66
N SER A 46 -21.51 3.87 9.15
CA SER A 46 -21.16 2.47 9.38
C SER A 46 -19.79 2.13 8.73
N SER A 47 -19.56 2.58 7.49
CA SER A 47 -18.28 2.41 6.80
C SER A 47 -17.14 3.15 7.52
N SER A 48 -17.38 4.39 7.95
CA SER A 48 -16.44 5.18 8.74
C SER A 48 -16.02 4.45 10.02
N SER A 49 -16.97 3.84 10.74
CA SER A 49 -16.71 3.03 11.93
C SER A 49 -15.83 1.81 11.62
N VAL A 50 -16.05 1.15 10.48
CA VAL A 50 -15.21 0.02 10.03
C VAL A 50 -13.77 0.46 9.73
N TYR A 51 -13.56 1.65 9.14
CA TYR A 51 -12.19 2.18 8.96
C TYR A 51 -11.49 2.46 10.28
N VAL A 52 -12.21 2.94 11.32
CA VAL A 52 -11.66 3.10 12.67
C VAL A 52 -11.31 1.74 13.30
N LEU A 53 -12.16 0.73 13.13
CA LEU A 53 -11.87 -0.63 13.60
C LEU A 53 -10.62 -1.20 12.94
N ALA A 54 -10.44 -0.97 11.63
CA ALA A 54 -9.23 -1.35 10.92
C ALA A 54 -7.98 -0.68 11.51
N LEU A 55 -8.04 0.61 11.87
CA LEU A 55 -6.93 1.29 12.55
C LEU A 55 -6.55 0.63 13.87
N SER A 56 -7.54 0.20 14.66
CA SER A 56 -7.31 -0.41 15.98
C SER A 56 -6.66 -1.81 15.91
N LEU A 57 -6.69 -2.50 14.76
CA LEU A 57 -6.20 -3.87 14.58
C LEU A 57 -4.68 -3.93 14.32
N HIS A 58 -3.88 -3.19 15.10
CA HIS A 58 -2.43 -3.07 14.94
C HIS A 58 -1.64 -4.40 14.96
N LYS A 59 -2.20 -5.47 15.55
CA LYS A 59 -1.54 -6.78 15.67
C LYS A 59 -1.62 -7.64 14.42
N SER A 60 -2.57 -7.40 13.51
CA SER A 60 -2.79 -8.24 12.33
C SER A 60 -2.97 -7.39 11.08
N VAL A 61 -1.85 -6.95 10.49
CA VAL A 61 -1.81 -6.05 9.32
C VAL A 61 -2.60 -6.63 8.14
N GLU A 62 -2.50 -7.93 7.87
CA GLU A 62 -3.20 -8.59 6.76
C GLU A 62 -4.73 -8.60 6.88
N LYS A 63 -5.24 -8.78 8.11
CA LYS A 63 -6.68 -8.72 8.38
C LYS A 63 -7.17 -7.28 8.21
N SER A 64 -6.40 -6.31 8.68
CA SER A 64 -6.73 -4.89 8.54
C SER A 64 -6.80 -4.46 7.06
N THR A 65 -5.83 -4.84 6.23
CA THR A 65 -5.85 -4.52 4.79
C THR A 65 -7.03 -5.15 4.08
N SER A 66 -7.40 -6.38 4.44
CA SER A 66 -8.58 -7.04 3.88
C SER A 66 -9.88 -6.34 4.28
N ILE A 67 -10.03 -5.94 5.56
CA ILE A 67 -11.20 -5.20 6.04
C ILE A 67 -11.36 -3.87 5.30
N ILE A 68 -10.27 -3.11 5.14
CA ILE A 68 -10.26 -1.83 4.41
C ILE A 68 -10.76 -2.03 2.98
N LEU A 69 -10.19 -3.00 2.26
CA LEU A 69 -10.53 -3.25 0.86
C LEU A 69 -11.96 -3.75 0.68
N TYR A 70 -12.41 -4.72 1.49
CA TYR A 70 -13.78 -5.22 1.37
C TYR A 70 -14.81 -4.17 1.77
N ASN A 71 -14.53 -3.35 2.79
CA ASN A 71 -15.39 -2.22 3.12
C ASN A 71 -15.49 -1.22 1.96
N LEU A 72 -14.35 -0.88 1.35
CA LEU A 72 -14.30 -0.03 0.17
C LEU A 72 -15.11 -0.63 -0.99
N TYR A 73 -14.94 -1.92 -1.31
CA TYR A 73 -15.63 -2.56 -2.44
C TYR A 73 -17.14 -2.61 -2.24
N VAL A 74 -17.59 -2.98 -1.04
CA VAL A 74 -19.02 -3.03 -0.69
C VAL A 74 -19.61 -1.63 -0.74
N LEU A 75 -18.92 -0.62 -0.21
CA LEU A 75 -19.38 0.76 -0.25
C LEU A 75 -19.50 1.27 -1.69
N MET A 76 -18.50 1.01 -2.54
CA MET A 76 -18.55 1.41 -3.95
C MET A 76 -19.69 0.73 -4.71
N PHE A 77 -19.91 -0.55 -4.46
CA PHE A 77 -21.04 -1.27 -5.05
C PHE A 77 -22.38 -0.69 -4.60
N TYR A 78 -22.54 -0.38 -3.31
CA TYR A 78 -23.73 0.28 -2.80
C TYR A 78 -23.97 1.63 -3.51
N LEU A 79 -22.94 2.46 -3.70
CA LEU A 79 -23.04 3.73 -4.41
C LEU A 79 -23.39 3.56 -5.89
N VAL A 80 -22.93 2.48 -6.53
CA VAL A 80 -23.28 2.15 -7.93
C VAL A 80 -24.73 1.66 -8.05
N VAL A 81 -25.22 0.88 -7.10
CA VAL A 81 -26.60 0.38 -7.14
C VAL A 81 -27.60 1.50 -6.84
N THR A 82 -27.30 2.35 -5.86
CA THR A 82 -28.20 3.42 -5.40
C THR A 82 -28.12 4.71 -6.22
N GLY A 83 -27.04 4.91 -6.98
CA GLY A 83 -26.76 6.20 -7.63
C GLY A 83 -26.09 7.22 -6.71
N GLY A 84 -26.09 7.01 -5.39
CA GLY A 84 -25.62 8.00 -4.42
C GLY A 84 -26.38 9.32 -4.52
N VAL A 85 -25.70 10.43 -4.24
CA VAL A 85 -26.31 11.77 -4.38
C VAL A 85 -26.30 12.17 -5.86
N GLU A 86 -27.50 12.40 -6.41
CA GLU A 86 -27.71 12.86 -7.81
C GLU A 86 -27.07 11.97 -8.89
N GLY A 87 -26.95 10.65 -8.65
CA GLY A 87 -26.37 9.73 -9.64
C GLY A 87 -24.84 9.76 -9.74
N THR A 88 -24.16 10.48 -8.84
CA THR A 88 -22.69 10.64 -8.86
C THR A 88 -21.93 9.51 -8.14
N GLY A 89 -22.66 8.58 -7.49
CA GLY A 89 -22.10 7.45 -6.74
C GLY A 89 -21.02 6.65 -7.49
N PRO A 90 -21.22 6.28 -8.78
CA PRO A 90 -20.23 5.54 -9.55
C PRO A 90 -18.88 6.22 -9.76
N ILE A 91 -18.77 7.55 -9.58
CA ILE A 91 -17.51 8.27 -9.77
C ILE A 91 -16.46 7.83 -8.74
N TRP A 92 -16.89 7.50 -7.52
CA TRP A 92 -16.00 7.11 -6.42
C TRP A 92 -15.27 5.79 -6.66
N VAL A 93 -15.78 4.97 -7.61
CA VAL A 93 -15.19 3.69 -8.00
C VAL A 93 -13.73 3.83 -8.46
N PHE A 94 -13.33 4.99 -8.99
CA PHE A 94 -11.95 5.22 -9.44
C PHE A 94 -10.90 5.13 -8.32
N ILE A 95 -11.29 5.34 -7.06
CA ILE A 95 -10.39 5.22 -5.91
C ILE A 95 -9.97 3.76 -5.68
N VAL A 96 -10.80 2.80 -6.10
CA VAL A 96 -10.57 1.37 -5.84
C VAL A 96 -9.27 0.89 -6.46
N SER A 97 -9.00 1.25 -7.72
CA SER A 97 -7.80 0.77 -8.40
C SER A 97 -6.48 1.12 -7.69
N PRO A 98 -6.15 2.40 -7.43
CA PRO A 98 -4.87 2.74 -6.80
C PRO A 98 -4.76 2.18 -5.38
N VAL A 99 -5.85 2.13 -4.62
CA VAL A 99 -5.86 1.56 -3.25
C VAL A 99 -5.60 0.05 -3.28
N THR A 100 -6.27 -0.68 -4.17
CA THR A 100 -6.10 -2.14 -4.30
C THR A 100 -4.70 -2.52 -4.74
N TYR A 101 -4.15 -1.84 -5.75
CA TYR A 101 -2.78 -2.10 -6.19
C TYR A 101 -1.75 -1.78 -5.11
N SER A 102 -1.91 -0.66 -4.40
CA SER A 102 -0.97 -0.27 -3.32
C SER A 102 -0.96 -1.28 -2.16
N ILE A 103 -2.10 -1.91 -1.87
CA ILE A 103 -2.23 -2.82 -0.73
C ILE A 103 -1.89 -4.27 -1.09
N ARG A 104 -2.36 -4.76 -2.24
CA ARG A 104 -2.23 -6.18 -2.63
C ARG A 104 -1.13 -6.44 -3.66
N GLY A 105 -0.49 -5.40 -4.17
CA GLY A 105 0.50 -5.47 -5.24
C GLY A 105 -0.12 -5.84 -6.58
N LEU A 106 0.72 -6.00 -7.61
CA LEU A 106 0.27 -6.15 -8.99
C LEU A 106 -0.51 -7.45 -9.24
N LYS A 107 0.02 -8.60 -8.79
CA LYS A 107 -0.55 -9.92 -9.11
C LYS A 107 -1.93 -10.13 -8.46
N ARG A 108 -2.00 -10.01 -7.13
CA ARG A 108 -3.26 -10.17 -6.39
C ARG A 108 -4.22 -9.01 -6.67
N GLY A 109 -3.70 -7.78 -6.76
CA GLY A 109 -4.52 -6.61 -7.06
C GLY A 109 -5.21 -6.67 -8.42
N THR A 110 -4.54 -7.17 -9.47
CA THR A 110 -5.18 -7.35 -10.79
C THR A 110 -6.35 -8.32 -10.71
N TYR A 111 -6.19 -9.44 -10.01
CA TYR A 111 -7.27 -10.40 -9.80
C TYR A 111 -8.47 -9.75 -9.07
N ASP A 112 -8.23 -9.03 -7.98
CA ASP A 112 -9.30 -8.37 -7.23
C ASP A 112 -9.98 -7.25 -8.03
N ILE A 113 -9.24 -6.50 -8.83
CA ILE A 113 -9.79 -5.44 -9.69
C ILE A 113 -10.64 -6.04 -10.81
N THR A 114 -10.22 -7.14 -11.42
CA THR A 114 -11.04 -7.85 -12.42
C THR A 114 -12.33 -8.37 -11.80
N LEU A 115 -12.25 -8.97 -10.61
CA LEU A 115 -13.44 -9.44 -9.89
C LEU A 115 -14.36 -8.26 -9.52
N PHE A 116 -13.79 -7.17 -9.04
CA PHE A 116 -14.53 -5.96 -8.70
C PHE A 116 -15.16 -5.29 -9.94
N LEU A 117 -14.51 -5.35 -11.10
CA LEU A 117 -15.07 -4.89 -12.38
C LEU A 117 -16.34 -5.68 -12.75
N LEU A 118 -16.30 -7.01 -12.64
CA LEU A 118 -17.48 -7.85 -12.83
C LEU A 118 -18.58 -7.48 -11.82
N PHE A 119 -18.18 -7.20 -10.58
CA PHE A 119 -19.10 -6.83 -9.51
C PHE A 119 -19.80 -5.48 -9.77
N ILE A 120 -19.10 -4.45 -10.24
CA ILE A 120 -19.74 -3.16 -10.59
C ILE A 120 -20.62 -3.26 -11.83
N MET A 121 -20.25 -4.08 -12.83
CA MET A 121 -21.11 -4.34 -13.99
C MET A 121 -22.42 -4.99 -13.57
N PHE A 122 -22.33 -5.96 -12.65
CA PHE A 122 -23.51 -6.55 -12.03
C PHE A 122 -24.31 -5.52 -11.23
N GLY A 123 -23.65 -4.59 -10.53
CA GLY A 123 -24.30 -3.50 -9.80
C GLY A 123 -25.14 -2.58 -10.71
N PHE A 124 -24.58 -2.17 -11.86
CA PHE A 124 -25.33 -1.40 -12.86
C PHE A 124 -26.52 -2.19 -13.43
N TYR A 125 -26.33 -3.47 -13.75
CA TYR A 125 -27.41 -4.34 -14.19
C TYR A 125 -28.54 -4.45 -13.14
N CYS A 126 -28.19 -4.63 -11.87
CA CYS A 126 -29.16 -4.66 -10.78
C CYS A 126 -29.90 -3.33 -10.60
N ALA A 127 -29.20 -2.20 -10.70
CA ALA A 127 -29.81 -0.88 -10.58
C ALA A 127 -30.93 -0.67 -11.61
N GLU A 128 -30.69 -1.11 -12.86
CA GLU A 128 -31.65 -1.04 -13.95
C GLU A 128 -32.77 -2.09 -13.81
N PHE A 129 -32.42 -3.36 -13.57
CA PHE A 129 -33.39 -4.46 -13.47
C PHE A 129 -34.40 -4.27 -12.34
N PHE A 130 -33.96 -3.78 -11.18
CA PHE A 130 -34.82 -3.51 -10.03
C PHE A 130 -35.42 -2.09 -10.03
N ASN A 131 -35.18 -1.28 -11.06
CA ASN A 131 -35.58 0.13 -11.14
C ASN A 131 -35.18 0.94 -9.89
N ILE A 132 -33.99 0.69 -9.35
CA ILE A 132 -33.46 1.40 -8.17
C ILE A 132 -33.03 2.81 -8.57
N HIS A 133 -32.25 2.92 -9.65
CA HIS A 133 -31.78 4.20 -10.17
C HIS A 133 -31.56 4.12 -11.68
N HIS A 134 -32.02 5.14 -12.40
CA HIS A 134 -31.79 5.27 -13.84
C HIS A 134 -30.71 6.32 -14.10
N TYR A 135 -29.59 5.89 -14.67
CA TYR A 135 -28.50 6.78 -15.01
C TYR A 135 -28.80 7.54 -16.32
N ASN A 136 -28.70 8.87 -16.26
CA ASN A 136 -28.84 9.76 -17.40
C ASN A 136 -27.56 10.58 -17.57
N PRO A 137 -26.91 10.59 -18.76
CA PRO A 137 -27.24 9.85 -19.98
C PRO A 137 -27.09 8.33 -19.85
N THR A 138 -27.76 7.57 -20.71
CA THR A 138 -27.68 6.08 -20.74
C THR A 138 -26.27 5.56 -21.01
N GLU A 139 -25.40 6.39 -21.60
CA GLU A 139 -23.98 6.10 -21.82
C GLU A 139 -23.12 6.27 -20.56
N PHE A 140 -23.67 6.81 -19.46
CA PHE A 140 -22.88 7.08 -18.26
C PHE A 140 -22.25 5.82 -17.65
N PRO A 141 -22.97 4.69 -17.45
CA PRO A 141 -22.36 3.46 -16.94
C PRO A 141 -21.22 2.92 -17.80
N SER A 142 -21.37 2.93 -19.14
CA SER A 142 -20.34 2.44 -20.05
C SER A 142 -19.09 3.32 -20.03
N ARG A 143 -19.25 4.64 -19.90
CA ARG A 143 -18.14 5.60 -19.70
C ARG A 143 -17.40 5.32 -18.39
N ILE A 144 -18.13 5.10 -17.28
CA ILE A 144 -17.51 4.77 -15.99
C ILE A 144 -16.70 3.47 -16.09
N ILE A 145 -17.26 2.42 -16.71
CA ILE A 145 -16.56 1.14 -16.91
C ILE A 145 -15.29 1.33 -17.74
N LEU A 146 -15.39 2.01 -18.89
CA LEU A 146 -14.27 2.25 -19.79
C LEU A 146 -13.16 3.06 -19.11
N THR A 147 -13.52 4.16 -18.45
CA THR A 147 -12.56 4.99 -17.70
C THR A 147 -11.95 4.22 -16.55
N PHE A 148 -12.71 3.37 -15.85
CA PHE A 148 -12.17 2.56 -14.77
C PHE A 148 -11.14 1.55 -15.28
N ILE A 149 -11.39 0.91 -16.43
CA ILE A 149 -10.41 0.03 -17.07
C ILE A 149 -9.12 0.80 -17.40
N ILE A 150 -9.22 2.00 -17.97
CA ILE A 150 -8.05 2.83 -18.29
C ILE A 150 -7.28 3.20 -17.01
N VAL A 151 -7.98 3.68 -15.97
CA VAL A 151 -7.36 4.02 -14.67
C VAL A 151 -6.73 2.79 -14.03
N ALA A 152 -7.37 1.63 -14.12
CA ALA A 152 -6.84 0.36 -13.63
C ALA A 152 -5.57 -0.07 -14.38
N MET A 153 -5.55 0.05 -15.70
CA MET A 153 -4.34 -0.23 -16.48
C MET A 153 -3.19 0.72 -16.12
N LEU A 154 -3.47 2.02 -15.97
CA LEU A 154 -2.47 3.01 -15.56
C LEU A 154 -1.97 2.75 -14.13
N GLY A 155 -2.86 2.44 -13.20
CA GLY A 155 -2.52 2.07 -11.83
C GLY A 155 -1.66 0.81 -11.77
N GLY A 156 -2.00 -0.21 -12.56
CA GLY A 156 -1.21 -1.43 -12.70
C GLY A 156 0.16 -1.18 -13.31
N PHE A 157 0.25 -0.34 -14.35
CA PHE A 157 1.54 0.05 -14.95
C PHE A 157 2.43 0.83 -13.97
N TYR A 158 1.83 1.74 -13.20
CA TYR A 158 2.52 2.49 -12.16
C TYR A 158 3.08 1.53 -11.09
N GLU A 159 2.26 0.61 -10.60
CA GLU A 159 2.68 -0.34 -9.57
C GLU A 159 3.75 -1.31 -10.09
N TYR A 160 3.63 -1.80 -11.33
CA TYR A 160 4.66 -2.61 -11.99
C TYR A 160 6.00 -1.86 -12.08
N SER A 161 5.95 -0.60 -12.51
CA SER A 161 7.14 0.24 -12.60
C SER A 161 7.75 0.47 -11.21
N ARG A 162 6.93 0.76 -10.20
CA ARG A 162 7.35 0.94 -8.81
C ARG A 162 8.03 -0.30 -8.25
N GLU A 163 7.47 -1.49 -8.46
CA GLU A 163 8.07 -2.77 -8.04
C GLU A 163 9.47 -2.93 -8.65
N LYS A 164 9.61 -2.73 -9.96
CA LYS A 164 10.91 -2.83 -10.67
C LYS A 164 11.93 -1.79 -10.20
N TYR A 165 11.50 -0.56 -9.92
CA TYR A 165 12.37 0.47 -9.38
C TYR A 165 12.83 0.14 -7.95
N ASN A 166 11.94 -0.42 -7.13
CA ASN A 166 12.28 -0.83 -5.77
C ASN A 166 13.37 -1.92 -5.77
N ASP A 167 13.22 -2.94 -6.61
CA ASP A 167 14.23 -4.00 -6.77
C ASP A 167 15.60 -3.42 -7.19
N LYS A 168 15.58 -2.45 -8.11
CA LYS A 168 16.80 -1.77 -8.55
C LYS A 168 17.44 -0.95 -7.43
N ILE A 169 16.64 -0.25 -6.62
CA ILE A 169 17.13 0.51 -5.46
C ILE A 169 17.78 -0.42 -4.45
N ILE A 170 17.15 -1.56 -4.15
CA ILE A 170 17.70 -2.57 -3.23
C ILE A 170 19.04 -3.09 -3.76
N ALA A 171 19.11 -3.48 -5.04
CA ALA A 171 20.34 -3.97 -5.65
C ALA A 171 21.47 -2.92 -5.63
N LEU A 172 21.13 -1.64 -5.89
CA LEU A 172 22.09 -0.54 -5.80
C LEU A 172 22.54 -0.29 -4.36
N SER A 173 21.65 -0.39 -3.39
CA SER A 173 21.97 -0.26 -1.96
C SER A 173 22.96 -1.34 -1.53
N GLN A 174 22.70 -2.59 -1.88
CA GLN A 174 23.60 -3.72 -1.58
C GLN A 174 24.96 -3.56 -2.25
N LYS A 175 24.99 -3.14 -3.52
CA LYS A 175 26.24 -2.85 -4.23
C LYS A 175 27.01 -1.71 -3.58
N ASN A 176 26.32 -0.65 -3.16
CA ASN A 176 26.94 0.48 -2.49
C ASN A 176 27.50 0.09 -1.12
N GLU A 177 26.80 -0.74 -0.36
CA GLU A 177 27.28 -1.30 0.90
C GLU A 177 28.55 -2.13 0.69
N LEU A 178 28.59 -2.99 -0.34
CA LEU A 178 29.78 -3.75 -0.70
C LEU A 178 30.97 -2.82 -1.01
N LEU A 179 30.77 -1.81 -1.86
CA LEU A 179 31.83 -0.86 -2.25
C LEU A 179 32.29 0.01 -1.06
N ALA A 180 31.39 0.29 -0.10
CA ALA A 180 31.71 1.06 1.09
C ALA A 180 32.46 0.25 2.16
N THR A 181 32.42 -1.09 2.10
CA THR A 181 32.96 -1.97 3.15
C THR A 181 34.14 -2.82 2.70
N ILE A 182 34.24 -3.15 1.41
CA ILE A 182 35.26 -4.05 0.86
C ILE A 182 36.29 -3.27 0.04
N ASP A 183 37.56 -3.61 0.20
CA ASP A 183 38.64 -3.17 -0.67
C ASP A 183 38.61 -3.97 -1.99
N PRO A 184 38.53 -3.31 -3.16
CA PRO A 184 38.34 -4.00 -4.43
C PRO A 184 39.55 -4.82 -4.88
N LEU A 185 40.76 -4.53 -4.38
CA LEU A 185 41.98 -5.24 -4.78
C LEU A 185 42.14 -6.57 -4.03
N THR A 186 41.82 -6.57 -2.73
CA THR A 186 42.05 -7.73 -1.85
C THR A 186 40.77 -8.50 -1.53
N SER A 187 39.59 -7.94 -1.83
CA SER A 187 38.29 -8.44 -1.34
C SER A 187 38.20 -8.53 0.18
N LEU A 188 39.14 -7.93 0.91
CA LEU A 188 39.13 -7.84 2.37
C LEU A 188 38.33 -6.61 2.81
N PRO A 189 37.83 -6.60 4.06
CA PRO A 189 37.29 -5.40 4.66
C PRO A 189 38.25 -4.21 4.53
N ASN A 190 37.73 -3.09 4.04
CA ASN A 190 38.53 -1.88 3.93
C ASN A 190 38.86 -1.33 5.33
N ARG A 191 39.84 -0.43 5.38
CA ARG A 191 40.32 0.16 6.64
C ARG A 191 39.19 0.82 7.44
N ARG A 192 38.28 1.54 6.78
CA ARG A 192 37.18 2.27 7.44
C ARG A 192 36.23 1.31 8.15
N TYR A 193 35.80 0.27 7.45
CA TYR A 193 34.91 -0.75 8.00
C TYR A 193 35.59 -1.54 9.13
N THR A 194 36.85 -1.94 8.93
CA THR A 194 37.65 -2.66 9.93
C THR A 194 37.79 -1.85 11.22
N MET A 195 38.13 -0.56 11.12
CA MET A 195 38.28 0.29 12.30
C MET A 195 36.97 0.50 13.05
N GLY A 196 35.85 0.71 12.32
CA GLY A 196 34.53 0.83 12.94
C GLY A 196 34.11 -0.44 13.68
N LYS A 197 34.37 -1.62 13.11
CA LYS A 197 34.10 -2.90 13.78
C LYS A 197 35.00 -3.13 15.00
N LEU A 198 36.25 -2.71 14.94
CA LEU A 198 37.18 -2.81 16.07
C LEU A 198 36.71 -1.94 17.26
N GLU A 199 36.18 -0.74 17.00
CA GLU A 199 35.60 0.12 18.04
C GLU A 199 34.34 -0.51 18.68
N GLU A 200 33.45 -1.08 17.86
CA GLU A 200 32.24 -1.78 18.32
C GLU A 200 32.60 -3.01 19.18
N PHE A 201 33.59 -3.80 18.75
CA PHE A 201 34.11 -4.94 19.52
C PHE A 201 34.74 -4.50 20.84
N LYS A 202 35.57 -3.44 20.82
CA LYS A 202 36.18 -2.90 22.04
C LYS A 202 35.12 -2.48 23.05
N TYR A 203 34.05 -1.82 22.61
CA TYR A 203 32.96 -1.42 23.49
C TYR A 203 32.24 -2.64 24.09
N SER A 204 31.90 -3.64 23.27
CA SER A 204 31.17 -4.84 23.70
C SER A 204 31.98 -5.69 24.68
N LEU A 205 33.26 -5.96 24.37
CA LEU A 205 34.15 -6.78 25.20
C LEU A 205 34.54 -6.08 26.51
N SER A 206 34.56 -4.73 26.54
CA SER A 206 34.81 -3.98 27.78
C SER A 206 33.74 -4.20 28.84
N ARG A 207 32.49 -4.49 28.43
CA ARG A 207 31.40 -4.85 29.35
C ARG A 207 31.52 -6.27 29.89
N GLU A 208 32.06 -7.18 29.11
CA GLU A 208 32.17 -8.61 29.44
C GLU A 208 33.54 -9.00 30.02
N GLN A 209 34.49 -8.06 30.11
CA GLN A 209 35.88 -8.29 30.56
C GLN A 209 36.61 -9.41 29.80
N THR A 210 36.24 -9.62 28.55
CA THR A 210 36.81 -10.66 27.70
C THR A 210 38.05 -10.13 26.97
N PRO A 211 39.24 -10.75 27.14
CA PRO A 211 40.44 -10.34 26.41
C PRO A 211 40.32 -10.70 24.92
N PHE A 212 40.89 -9.88 24.04
CA PHE A 212 40.98 -10.17 22.60
C PHE A 212 42.40 -9.94 22.07
N ILE A 213 42.70 -10.56 20.93
CA ILE A 213 44.01 -10.51 20.28
C ILE A 213 43.83 -9.80 18.92
N LEU A 214 44.74 -8.89 18.61
CA LEU A 214 44.83 -8.24 17.30
C LEU A 214 46.12 -8.70 16.61
N ILE A 215 46.00 -9.17 15.37
CA ILE A 215 47.15 -9.56 14.54
C ILE A 215 47.27 -8.54 13.41
N LEU A 216 48.45 -7.95 13.27
CA LEU A 216 48.81 -7.09 12.14
C LEU A 216 49.89 -7.81 11.32
N CYS A 217 49.67 -7.93 10.02
CA CYS A 217 50.60 -8.54 9.08
C CYS A 217 51.03 -7.51 8.05
N ASP A 218 52.29 -7.54 7.64
CA ASP A 218 52.85 -6.73 6.55
C ASP A 218 53.60 -7.62 5.56
N VAL A 219 53.74 -7.17 4.31
CA VAL A 219 54.44 -7.91 3.25
C VAL A 219 55.88 -7.41 3.14
N ASP A 220 56.84 -8.28 3.47
CA ASP A 220 58.26 -7.96 3.37
C ASP A 220 58.71 -7.70 1.93
N ASN A 221 59.55 -6.67 1.73
CA ASN A 221 60.13 -6.27 0.43
C ASN A 221 59.11 -5.87 -0.67
N PHE A 222 57.91 -5.39 -0.34
CA PHE A 222 56.85 -5.05 -1.32
C PHE A 222 57.27 -4.15 -2.52
N LYS A 223 58.35 -3.36 -2.40
CA LYS A 223 58.81 -2.40 -3.43
C LYS A 223 60.01 -2.87 -4.28
N LYS A 224 60.65 -4.00 -3.95
CA LYS A 224 61.81 -4.51 -4.71
C LYS A 224 61.37 -5.34 -5.89
#